data_AF-A0A183A800-F1
#
_entry.id   AF-A0A183A800-F1
#
_cell.length_a   1.000
_cell.length_b   1.000
_cell.length_c   1.000
_cell.angle_alpha   90.00
_cell.angle_beta   90.00
_cell.angle_gamma   90.00
#
_symmetry.space_group_name_H-M   'P 1'
#
loop_
_entity.id
_entity.type
_entity.pdbx_description
1 polymer ?
#
loop_
_entity_poly.entity_id
_entity_poly.type
_entity_poly.pdbx_seq_one_letter_code
_entity_poly.pdbx_strand_id
1 'polypeptide(L)'
;MREYSKLLGVPEDKLASLDAVYQFEHSLALLNKPRADLDPEIEYEVTTVNELDKYCPVLQWKRLINELFKPLKFTVSDDQPVALTDKTQLQARCDLYATYMKTTNGIQILHNQAVWTFIWNTVKQMPEVVQVTLKEFNKLSRGKLFVNLGYVYLLSA
;
A
#
# COMPACT_ATOMS: atom_id res chain seq x y z
N MET A 1 10.67 -5.98 -4.16
CA MET A 1 10.60 -4.62 -4.77
C MET A 1 11.70 -4.43 -5.81
N ARG A 2 12.98 -4.40 -5.41
CA ARG A 2 14.14 -4.17 -6.30
C ARG A 2 14.15 -4.99 -7.58
N GLU A 3 14.02 -6.32 -7.50
CA GLU A 3 14.05 -7.19 -8.70
C GLU A 3 12.90 -6.90 -9.67
N TYR A 4 11.71 -6.60 -9.15
CA TYR A 4 10.60 -6.24 -10.01
C TYR A 4 10.81 -4.86 -10.65
N SER A 5 11.37 -3.89 -9.92
CA SER A 5 11.72 -2.58 -10.48
C SER A 5 12.77 -2.67 -11.60
N LYS A 6 13.72 -3.62 -11.53
CA LYS A 6 14.64 -3.89 -12.65
C LYS A 6 13.91 -4.31 -13.92
N LEU A 7 12.88 -5.16 -13.80
CA LEU A 7 12.05 -5.57 -14.95
C LEU A 7 11.27 -4.40 -15.57
N LEU A 8 11.01 -3.35 -14.79
CA LEU A 8 10.38 -2.11 -15.24
C LEU A 8 11.39 -1.10 -15.83
N GLY A 9 12.66 -1.47 -15.94
CA GLY A 9 13.72 -0.63 -16.50
C GLY A 9 14.27 0.42 -15.54
N VAL A 10 14.06 0.27 -14.22
CA VAL A 10 14.64 1.19 -13.23
C VAL A 10 16.17 1.00 -13.16
N PRO A 11 16.98 2.06 -13.32
CA PRO A 11 18.44 1.98 -13.22
C PRO A 11 18.93 1.50 -11.85
N GLU A 12 20.02 0.74 -11.81
CA GLU A 12 20.56 0.13 -10.57
C GLU A 12 20.89 1.18 -9.50
N ASP A 13 21.41 2.35 -9.91
CA ASP A 13 21.75 3.47 -9.01
C ASP A 13 20.51 4.10 -8.34
N LYS A 14 19.31 3.84 -8.87
CA LYS A 14 18.04 4.30 -8.32
C LYS A 14 17.36 3.27 -7.42
N LEU A 15 17.80 2.00 -7.43
CA LEU A 15 17.14 0.94 -6.66
C LEU A 15 17.27 1.11 -5.15
N ALA A 16 18.29 1.83 -4.65
CA ALA A 16 18.44 2.14 -3.23
C ALA A 16 17.25 2.94 -2.68
N SER A 17 16.57 3.74 -3.51
CA SER A 17 15.37 4.49 -3.10
C SER A 17 14.20 3.58 -2.72
N LEU A 18 14.20 2.33 -3.19
CA LEU A 18 13.17 1.34 -2.87
C LEU A 18 13.33 0.75 -1.47
N ASP A 19 14.51 0.85 -0.86
CA ASP A 19 14.69 0.42 0.52
C ASP A 19 13.90 1.32 1.47
N ALA A 20 13.91 2.62 1.21
CA ALA A 20 13.14 3.58 2.00
C ALA A 20 11.64 3.34 1.85
N VAL A 21 11.17 2.96 0.66
CA VAL A 21 9.79 2.53 0.43
C VAL A 21 9.48 1.25 1.20
N TYR A 22 10.38 0.25 1.15
CA TYR A 22 10.23 -0.99 1.90
C TYR A 22 10.17 -0.74 3.42
N GLN A 23 11.04 0.11 3.97
CA GLN A 23 11.03 0.46 5.39
C GLN A 23 9.72 1.14 5.80
N PHE A 24 9.22 2.06 4.98
CA PHE A 24 7.93 2.70 5.22
C PHE A 24 6.77 1.68 5.19
N GLU A 25 6.73 0.77 4.21
CA GLU A 25 5.72 -0.29 4.16
C GLU A 25 5.82 -1.26 5.33
N HIS A 26 7.04 -1.58 5.76
CA HIS A 26 7.26 -2.39 6.94
C HIS A 26 6.73 -1.69 8.21
N SER A 27 7.01 -0.40 8.38
CA SER A 27 6.43 0.40 9.47
C SER A 27 4.90 0.41 9.41
N LEU A 28 4.30 0.58 8.23
CA LEU A 28 2.84 0.47 8.06
C LEU A 28 2.31 -0.92 8.43
N ALA A 29 3.01 -1.99 8.06
CA ALA A 29 2.60 -3.35 8.37
C ALA A 29 2.64 -3.65 9.87
N LEU A 30 3.61 -3.10 10.60
CA LEU A 30 3.69 -3.23 12.06
C LEU A 30 2.54 -2.52 12.79
N LEU A 31 1.91 -1.52 12.16
CA LEU A 31 0.73 -0.86 12.72
C LEU A 31 -0.57 -1.66 12.53
N ASN A 32 -0.56 -2.71 11.71
CA ASN A 32 -1.75 -3.53 11.48
C ASN A 32 -1.96 -4.49 12.65
N LYS A 33 -3.05 -4.31 13.38
CA LYS A 33 -3.52 -5.30 14.36
C LYS A 33 -3.96 -6.59 13.65
N PRO A 34 -3.68 -7.78 14.21
CA PRO A 34 -4.29 -9.02 13.75
C PRO A 34 -5.82 -8.92 13.76
N ARG A 35 -6.47 -9.47 12.73
CA ARG A 35 -7.93 -9.41 12.57
C ARG A 35 -8.71 -10.03 13.74
N ALA A 36 -8.08 -10.94 14.49
CA ALA A 36 -8.66 -11.57 15.68
C ALA A 36 -8.79 -10.61 16.87
N ASP A 37 -8.05 -9.50 16.87
CA ASP A 37 -7.96 -8.55 17.98
C ASP A 37 -8.88 -7.32 17.76
N LEU A 38 -9.65 -7.31 16.67
CA LEU A 38 -10.55 -6.21 16.32
C LEU A 38 -11.96 -6.50 16.86
N ASP A 39 -12.38 -5.76 17.88
CA ASP A 39 -13.77 -5.71 18.31
C ASP A 39 -14.54 -4.67 17.46
N PRO A 40 -15.48 -5.12 16.61
CA PRO A 40 -16.18 -4.23 15.69
C PRO A 40 -17.11 -3.24 16.39
N GLU A 41 -17.59 -3.51 17.61
CA GLU A 41 -18.43 -2.57 18.35
C GLU A 41 -17.60 -1.44 18.99
N ILE A 42 -16.36 -1.73 19.36
CA ILE A 42 -15.44 -0.77 19.97
C ILE A 42 -14.73 0.10 18.91
N GLU A 43 -14.38 -0.51 17.77
CA GLU A 43 -13.63 0.16 16.70
C GLU A 43 -14.54 0.89 15.69
N TYR A 44 -15.86 0.78 15.83
CA TYR A 44 -16.84 1.52 15.04
C TYR A 44 -17.22 2.84 15.71
N GLU A 45 -17.11 3.94 14.97
CA GLU A 45 -17.53 5.25 15.42
C GLU A 45 -18.19 6.02 14.28
N VAL A 46 -19.31 6.68 14.56
CA VAL A 46 -19.91 7.64 13.64
C VAL A 46 -19.47 9.03 14.09
N THR A 47 -18.73 9.71 13.22
CA THR A 47 -18.28 11.09 13.41
C THR A 47 -18.80 11.95 12.25
N THR A 48 -18.36 13.20 12.15
CA THR A 48 -18.69 14.09 11.02
C THR A 48 -17.44 14.45 10.23
N VAL A 49 -17.62 14.96 9.01
CA VAL A 49 -16.50 15.41 8.16
C VAL A 49 -15.64 16.47 8.86
N ASN A 50 -16.27 17.38 9.60
CA ASN A 50 -15.55 18.41 10.37
C ASN A 50 -14.71 17.82 11.52
N GLU A 51 -15.08 16.65 12.04
CA GLU A 51 -14.38 16.00 13.14
C GLU A 51 -13.27 15.04 12.69
N LEU A 52 -13.17 14.73 11.39
CA LEU A 52 -12.12 13.85 10.85
C LEU A 52 -10.70 14.37 11.10
N ASP A 53 -10.53 15.69 11.18
CA ASP A 53 -9.25 16.34 11.49
C ASP A 53 -8.70 15.90 12.85
N LYS A 54 -9.57 15.50 13.80
CA LYS A 54 -9.17 14.97 15.12
C LYS A 54 -8.40 13.65 15.02
N TYR A 55 -8.69 12.84 14.00
CA TYR A 55 -8.05 11.54 13.78
C TYR A 55 -6.84 11.63 12.86
N CYS A 56 -6.88 12.57 11.91
CA CYS A 56 -5.74 12.79 11.04
C CYS A 56 -5.67 14.23 10.52
N PRO A 57 -4.92 15.13 11.18
CA PRO A 57 -4.84 16.54 10.80
C PRO A 57 -3.99 16.78 9.54
N VAL A 58 -3.29 15.74 9.09
CA VAL A 58 -2.48 15.74 7.87
C VAL A 58 -3.32 15.91 6.61
N LEU A 59 -4.54 15.37 6.62
CA LEU A 59 -5.39 15.28 5.45
C LEU A 59 -6.39 16.41 5.45
N GLN A 60 -6.53 17.10 4.32
CA GLN A 60 -7.63 18.04 4.10
C GLN A 60 -8.89 17.25 3.75
N TRP A 61 -9.52 16.60 4.75
CA TRP A 61 -10.60 15.62 4.56
C TRP A 61 -11.76 16.15 3.71
N LYS A 62 -12.30 17.33 4.05
CA LYS A 62 -13.39 17.96 3.28
C LYS A 62 -13.02 18.15 1.82
N ARG A 63 -11.80 18.60 1.53
CA ARG A 63 -11.32 18.79 0.16
C ARG A 63 -11.18 17.45 -0.56
N LEU A 64 -10.56 16.47 0.09
CA LEU A 64 -10.36 15.13 -0.46
C LEU A 64 -11.69 14.49 -0.84
N ILE A 65 -12.64 14.47 0.10
CA ILE A 65 -13.96 13.86 -0.12
C ILE A 65 -14.70 14.62 -1.23
N ASN A 66 -14.73 15.96 -1.21
CA ASN A 66 -15.40 16.72 -2.27
C ASN A 66 -14.79 16.46 -3.67
N GLU A 67 -13.47 16.35 -3.80
CA GLU A 67 -12.86 16.01 -5.09
C GLU A 67 -13.21 14.58 -5.54
N LEU A 68 -13.32 13.61 -4.62
CA LEU A 68 -13.77 12.24 -4.94
C LEU A 68 -15.22 12.19 -5.41
N PHE A 69 -16.10 13.00 -4.82
CA PHE A 69 -17.54 13.02 -5.14
C PHE A 69 -17.92 14.03 -6.24
N LYS A 70 -16.98 14.84 -6.70
CA LYS A 70 -17.16 15.85 -7.76
C LYS A 70 -17.76 15.28 -9.05
N PRO A 71 -17.38 14.10 -9.57
CA PRO A 71 -18.00 13.52 -10.77
C PRO A 71 -19.50 13.23 -10.59
N LEU A 72 -19.94 13.03 -9.35
CA LEU A 72 -21.34 12.78 -8.99
C LEU A 72 -22.13 14.06 -8.72
N LYS A 73 -21.51 15.24 -8.86
CA LYS A 73 -22.08 16.55 -8.54
C LYS A 73 -22.61 16.62 -7.11
N PHE A 74 -22.02 15.86 -6.20
CA PHE A 74 -22.38 15.82 -4.79
C PHE A 74 -21.39 16.68 -3.99
N THR A 75 -21.91 17.58 -3.16
CA THR A 75 -21.12 18.41 -2.26
C THR A 75 -21.33 17.93 -0.83
N VAL A 76 -20.22 17.67 -0.14
CA VAL A 76 -20.24 17.11 1.19
C VAL A 76 -20.33 18.24 2.23
N SER A 77 -21.35 18.16 3.09
CA SER A 77 -21.54 19.06 4.24
C SER A 77 -20.54 18.77 5.34
N ASP A 78 -20.25 19.76 6.19
CA ASP A 78 -19.39 19.61 7.38
C ASP A 78 -19.97 18.63 8.39
N ASP A 79 -21.29 18.62 8.53
CA ASP A 79 -22.04 17.73 9.44
C ASP A 79 -22.35 16.36 8.82
N GLN A 80 -21.84 16.07 7.62
CA GLN A 80 -22.09 14.80 6.95
C GLN A 80 -21.54 13.65 7.83
N PRO A 81 -22.37 12.65 8.19
CA PRO A 81 -21.91 11.53 9.00
C PRO A 81 -20.92 10.66 8.23
N VAL A 82 -19.83 10.29 8.91
CA VAL A 82 -18.79 9.40 8.40
C VAL A 82 -18.62 8.25 9.39
N ALA A 83 -18.81 7.04 8.90
CA ALA A 83 -18.52 5.83 9.66
C ALA A 83 -17.01 5.54 9.57
N LEU A 84 -16.34 5.57 10.72
CA LEU A 84 -14.96 5.13 10.86
C LEU A 84 -14.95 3.71 11.40
N THR A 85 -14.15 2.87 10.76
CA THR A 85 -13.76 1.56 11.26
C THR A 85 -12.28 1.61 11.60
N ASP A 86 -11.91 1.11 12.78
CA ASP A 86 -10.50 1.02 13.22
C ASP A 86 -9.84 2.40 13.36
N LYS A 87 -10.47 3.26 14.18
CA LYS A 87 -9.99 4.63 14.45
C LYS A 87 -8.57 4.66 15.01
N THR A 88 -8.22 3.64 15.80
CA THR A 88 -6.89 3.52 16.41
C THR A 88 -5.82 3.30 15.35
N GLN A 89 -6.09 2.45 14.36
CA GLN A 89 -5.21 2.27 13.21
C GLN A 89 -5.15 3.50 12.31
N LEU A 90 -6.27 4.19 12.09
CA LEU A 90 -6.28 5.43 11.32
C LEU A 90 -5.35 6.48 11.93
N GLN A 91 -5.43 6.69 13.25
CA GLN A 91 -4.56 7.61 13.99
C GLN A 91 -3.09 7.20 13.90
N ALA A 92 -2.77 5.94 14.21
CA ALA A 92 -1.40 5.45 14.17
C ALA A 92 -0.77 5.58 12.77
N ARG A 93 -1.54 5.30 11.72
CA ARG A 93 -1.10 5.53 10.34
C ARG A 93 -0.91 7.03 10.08
N CYS A 94 -1.84 7.88 10.52
CA CYS A 94 -1.71 9.31 10.33
C CYS A 94 -0.44 9.88 10.98
N ASP A 95 -0.09 9.43 12.19
CA ASP A 95 1.13 9.86 12.88
C ASP A 95 2.40 9.46 12.12
N LEU A 96 2.40 8.28 11.50
CA LEU A 96 3.47 7.84 10.62
C LEU A 96 3.57 8.76 9.39
N TYR A 97 2.45 9.02 8.71
CA TYR A 97 2.43 9.95 7.56
C TYR A 97 2.88 11.37 7.96
N ALA A 98 2.43 11.86 9.11
CA ALA A 98 2.81 13.16 9.68
C ALA A 98 4.33 13.28 9.86
N THR A 99 4.98 12.18 10.25
CA THR A 99 6.43 12.12 10.41
C THR A 99 7.16 12.26 9.07
N TYR A 100 6.67 11.57 8.03
CA TYR A 100 7.32 11.59 6.71
C TYR A 100 7.13 12.92 5.97
N MET A 101 6.00 13.62 6.12
CA MET A 101 5.82 14.89 5.41
C MET A 101 6.63 16.06 5.97
N LYS A 102 7.27 15.92 7.13
CA LYS A 102 8.13 16.97 7.70
C LYS A 102 9.38 17.25 6.87
N THR A 103 9.75 16.36 5.95
CA THR A 103 10.99 16.48 5.17
C THR A 103 10.73 16.24 3.68
N THR A 104 11.50 16.90 2.82
CA THR A 104 11.42 16.69 1.37
C THR A 104 11.68 15.22 1.00
N ASN A 105 12.65 14.58 1.66
CA ASN A 105 12.95 13.17 1.44
C ASN A 105 11.78 12.26 1.85
N GLY A 106 11.15 12.52 3.00
CA GLY A 106 9.99 11.74 3.43
C GLY A 106 8.79 11.91 2.50
N ILE A 107 8.55 13.11 1.97
CA ILE A 107 7.53 13.34 0.92
C ILE A 107 7.84 12.53 -0.35
N GLN A 108 9.11 12.48 -0.78
CA GLN A 108 9.53 11.67 -1.91
C GLN A 108 9.29 10.17 -1.66
N ILE A 109 9.53 9.68 -0.44
CA ILE A 109 9.25 8.29 -0.06
C ILE A 109 7.75 7.99 -0.15
N LEU A 110 6.89 8.87 0.38
CA LEU A 110 5.43 8.71 0.28
C LEU A 110 4.95 8.68 -1.17
N HIS A 111 5.48 9.56 -2.02
CA HIS A 111 5.17 9.57 -3.45
C HIS A 111 5.63 8.26 -4.13
N ASN A 112 6.86 7.81 -3.87
CA ASN A 112 7.38 6.58 -4.44
C ASN A 112 6.59 5.35 -3.97
N GLN A 113 6.11 5.34 -2.72
CA GLN A 113 5.22 4.29 -2.22
C GLN A 113 3.86 4.29 -2.93
N ALA A 114 3.27 5.46 -3.21
CA ALA A 114 2.03 5.55 -3.96
C ALA A 114 2.20 5.02 -5.40
N VAL A 115 3.29 5.39 -6.07
CA VAL A 115 3.65 4.87 -7.40
C VAL A 115 3.87 3.36 -7.34
N TRP A 116 4.62 2.87 -6.35
CA TRP A 116 4.86 1.45 -6.16
C TRP A 116 3.56 0.66 -5.98
N THR A 117 2.64 1.17 -5.17
CA THR A 117 1.32 0.56 -4.94
C THR A 117 0.50 0.50 -6.23
N PHE A 118 0.51 1.57 -7.03
CA PHE A 118 -0.15 1.60 -8.34
C PHE A 118 0.42 0.55 -9.30
N ILE A 119 1.75 0.47 -9.40
CA ILE A 119 2.43 -0.53 -10.24
C ILE A 119 2.05 -1.94 -9.77
N TRP A 120 2.07 -2.21 -8.47
CA TRP A 120 1.74 -3.52 -7.93
C TRP A 120 0.28 -3.92 -8.19
N ASN A 121 -0.64 -2.97 -8.08
CA ASN A 121 -2.06 -3.20 -8.37
C ASN A 121 -2.33 -3.42 -9.87
N THR A 122 -1.43 -3.00 -10.75
CA THR A 122 -1.55 -3.14 -12.21
C THR A 122 -0.78 -4.34 -12.79
N VAL A 123 -0.12 -5.14 -11.94
CA VAL A 123 0.63 -6.35 -12.35
C VAL A 123 -0.20 -7.30 -13.22
N LYS A 124 -1.49 -7.48 -12.91
CA LYS A 124 -2.38 -8.41 -13.62
C LYS A 124 -2.68 -7.99 -15.06
N GLN A 125 -2.48 -6.70 -15.36
CA GLN A 125 -2.68 -6.11 -16.67
C GLN A 125 -1.38 -6.07 -17.50
N MET A 126 -0.25 -6.47 -16.91
CA MET A 126 1.04 -6.47 -17.61
C MET A 126 1.20 -7.66 -18.56
N PRO A 127 2.13 -7.60 -19.53
CA PRO A 127 2.42 -8.73 -20.42
C PRO A 127 2.73 -10.03 -19.66
N GLU A 128 2.38 -11.17 -20.26
CA GLU A 128 2.52 -12.50 -19.65
C GLU A 128 3.92 -12.78 -19.11
N VAL A 129 4.96 -12.34 -19.84
CA VAL A 129 6.36 -12.48 -19.41
C VAL A 129 6.60 -11.89 -18.02
N VAL A 130 6.06 -10.70 -17.72
CA VAL A 130 6.22 -10.03 -16.42
C VAL A 130 5.46 -10.79 -15.34
N GLN A 131 4.26 -11.29 -15.67
CA GLN A 131 3.44 -12.04 -14.73
C GLN A 131 4.08 -13.37 -14.33
N VAL A 132 4.68 -14.09 -15.29
CA VAL A 132 5.38 -15.37 -15.05
C VAL A 132 6.59 -15.15 -14.15
N THR A 133 7.44 -14.18 -14.47
CA THR A 133 8.63 -13.87 -13.65
C THR A 133 8.24 -13.44 -12.24
N LEU A 134 7.19 -12.66 -12.07
CA LEU A 134 6.66 -12.30 -10.75
C LEU A 134 6.09 -13.49 -9.98
N LYS A 135 5.40 -14.41 -10.67
CA LYS A 135 4.86 -15.63 -10.06
C LYS A 135 6.00 -16.52 -9.56
N GLU A 136 7.07 -16.66 -10.32
CA GLU A 136 8.28 -17.39 -9.91
C GLU A 136 8.95 -16.71 -8.72
N PHE A 137 9.14 -15.39 -8.75
CA PHE A 137 9.65 -14.62 -7.61
C PHE A 137 8.80 -14.82 -6.34
N ASN A 138 7.47 -14.74 -6.47
CA ASN A 138 6.54 -14.94 -5.35
C ASN A 138 6.58 -16.38 -4.81
N LYS A 139 6.83 -17.39 -5.65
CA LYS A 139 7.02 -18.77 -5.21
C LYS A 139 8.34 -18.95 -4.45
N LEU A 140 9.42 -18.36 -4.96
CA LEU A 140 10.75 -18.41 -4.37
C LEU A 140 10.79 -17.68 -3.02
N SER A 141 10.26 -16.46 -2.96
CA SER A 141 10.21 -15.62 -1.74
C SER A 141 9.33 -16.19 -0.62
N ARG A 142 8.36 -17.06 -0.94
CA ARG A 142 7.49 -17.73 0.05
C ARG A 142 8.02 -19.10 0.50
N GLY A 143 9.22 -19.49 0.09
CA GLY A 143 9.84 -20.76 0.46
C GLY A 143 9.11 -22.01 -0.06
N LYS A 144 8.16 -21.87 -1.00
CA LYS A 144 7.47 -23.02 -1.61
C LYS A 144 8.19 -23.47 -2.88
N LEU A 145 9.41 -23.97 -2.69
CA LEU A 145 10.00 -24.93 -3.61
C LEU A 145 9.60 -26.33 -3.13
N PHE A 146 8.50 -26.85 -3.67
CA PHE A 146 8.51 -28.28 -3.96
C PHE A 146 9.44 -28.42 -5.15
N VAL A 147 10.68 -28.80 -4.87
CA VAL A 147 11.57 -29.38 -5.87
C VAL A 147 10.86 -30.63 -6.37
N ASN A 148 10.10 -30.51 -7.46
CA ASN A 148 9.66 -31.68 -8.19
C ASN A 148 10.83 -32.06 -9.11
N LEU A 149 11.76 -32.85 -8.56
CA LEU A 149 12.68 -33.66 -9.35
C LEU A 149 11.83 -34.70 -10.09
N GLY A 150 11.27 -34.30 -11.22
CA GLY A 150 10.34 -35.10 -12.01
C GLY A 150 10.71 -35.07 -13.48
N TYR A 151 11.59 -35.99 -13.86
CA TYR A 151 11.81 -36.52 -15.21
C TYR A 151 12.47 -35.60 -16.26
N VAL A 152 13.80 -35.67 -16.30
CA VAL A 152 14.55 -35.57 -17.55
C VAL A 152 14.44 -36.94 -18.23
N TYR A 153 13.63 -37.05 -19.30
CA TYR A 153 13.80 -38.13 -20.26
C TYR A 153 14.97 -37.77 -21.18
N LEU A 154 16.14 -38.34 -20.92
CA LEU A 154 17.18 -38.48 -21.92
C LEU A 154 16.80 -39.68 -22.80
N LEU A 155 16.22 -39.40 -23.96
CA LEU A 155 16.24 -40.31 -25.09
C LEU A 155 17.59 -40.15 -25.79
N SER A 156 18.44 -41.18 -25.70
CA SER A 156 19.54 -41.37 -26.64
C SER A 156 19.92 -42.85 -26.71
N ALA A 157 19.62 -43.42 -27.88
CA ALA A 157 20.17 -44.60 -28.56
C ALA A 157 20.31 -45.92 -27.79
#